data_AF-A0AAU9VG21-F1
#
_entry.id   AF-A0AAU9VG21-F1
#
_cell.length_a   1.000
_cell.length_b   1.000
_cell.length_c   1.000
_cell.angle_alpha   90.00
_cell.angle_beta   90.00
_cell.angle_gamma   90.00
#
_symmetry.space_group_name_H-M   'P 1'
#
loop_
_entity.id
_entity.type
_entity.pdbx_description
1 polymer ?
#
loop_
_entity_poly.entity_id
_entity_poly.type
_entity_poly.pdbx_seq_one_letter_code
_entity_poly.pdbx_strand_id
1 'polypeptide(L)'
;MNTIIGLGIVLEASDKTIGQIENILDLVDSYKTKMEITHPKDGDYHDWITETVDGNIYTTIEKLAYRTSYADIEFKIGNKDVETRMSITNETDALVVKFDIVEEHLLPEKSVEHLESATQLMTKVFEIIDRNVEYEYLFCDNEAEYLYSKERLLEVGHQPYALFKMNDRNTVYAQWYLDGFTLRGAH
;
A
#
# COMPACT_ATOMS: atom_id res chain seq x y z
N MET A 1 10.53 -0.24 -18.24
CA MET A 1 9.66 -0.80 -17.21
C MET A 1 9.98 -0.01 -15.97
N ASN A 2 9.03 0.79 -15.46
CA ASN A 2 9.28 1.56 -14.26
C ASN A 2 9.21 0.59 -13.09
N THR A 3 10.25 0.57 -12.24
CA THR A 3 10.22 -0.20 -10.99
C THR A 3 9.18 0.41 -10.07
N ILE A 4 8.56 -0.42 -9.23
CA ILE A 4 7.50 -0.01 -8.32
C ILE A 4 7.99 -0.23 -6.88
N ILE A 5 7.66 0.71 -5.99
CA ILE A 5 7.71 0.51 -4.54
C ILE A 5 6.30 0.15 -4.10
N GLY A 6 6.12 -1.08 -3.65
CA GLY A 6 4.85 -1.57 -3.14
C GLY A 6 4.72 -1.31 -1.66
N LEU A 7 3.66 -0.62 -1.25
CA LEU A 7 3.23 -0.45 0.15
C LEU A 7 1.96 -1.30 0.36
N GLY A 8 1.97 -2.21 1.32
CA GLY A 8 0.82 -3.03 1.66
C GLY A 8 0.33 -2.83 3.08
N ILE A 9 -0.99 -2.76 3.24
CA ILE A 9 -1.71 -2.76 4.50
C ILE A 9 -2.48 -4.08 4.58
N VAL A 10 -2.11 -4.95 5.51
CA VAL A 10 -2.73 -6.26 5.67
C VAL A 10 -3.78 -6.21 6.76
N LEU A 11 -5.00 -6.62 6.42
CA LEU A 11 -6.17 -6.59 7.28
C LEU A 11 -6.66 -8.01 7.54
N GLU A 12 -7.03 -8.27 8.80
CA GLU A 12 -7.71 -9.51 9.18
C GLU A 12 -9.09 -9.55 8.51
N ALA A 13 -9.42 -10.64 7.84
CA ALA A 13 -10.74 -10.85 7.25
C ALA A 13 -11.80 -11.06 8.35
N SER A 14 -12.48 -9.98 8.73
CA SER A 14 -13.43 -9.93 9.85
C SER A 14 -14.57 -8.95 9.61
N ASP A 15 -15.54 -8.89 10.52
CA ASP A 15 -16.66 -7.94 10.45
C ASP A 15 -16.21 -6.46 10.51
N LYS A 16 -14.96 -6.20 10.93
CA LYS A 16 -14.39 -4.85 11.00
C LYS A 16 -13.76 -4.39 9.70
N THR A 17 -13.52 -5.29 8.74
CA THR A 17 -12.67 -5.01 7.56
C THR A 17 -13.19 -3.84 6.74
N ILE A 18 -14.52 -3.69 6.58
CA ILE A 18 -15.09 -2.55 5.86
C ILE A 18 -14.73 -1.22 6.54
N GLY A 19 -14.86 -1.13 7.87
CA GLY A 19 -14.48 0.08 8.62
C GLY A 19 -12.98 0.37 8.55
N GLN A 20 -12.14 -0.66 8.45
CA GLN A 20 -10.70 -0.49 8.24
C GLN A 20 -10.40 0.09 6.84
N ILE A 21 -11.09 -0.38 5.79
CA ILE A 21 -10.96 0.18 4.44
C ILE A 21 -11.50 1.60 4.37
N GLU A 22 -12.62 1.90 5.04
CA GLU A 22 -13.16 3.26 5.17
C GLU A 22 -12.10 4.20 5.76
N ASN A 23 -11.46 3.83 6.87
CA ASN A 23 -10.40 4.64 7.48
C ASN A 23 -9.19 4.83 6.54
N ILE A 24 -8.83 3.81 5.75
CA ILE A 24 -7.77 3.94 4.74
C ILE A 24 -8.19 4.93 3.64
N LEU A 25 -9.43 4.85 3.16
CA LEU A 25 -9.92 5.77 2.14
C LEU A 25 -10.12 7.19 2.67
N ASP A 26 -10.49 7.38 3.94
CA ASP A 26 -10.50 8.69 4.60
C ASP A 26 -9.09 9.31 4.64
N LEU A 27 -8.07 8.51 4.93
CA LEU A 27 -6.68 8.95 4.83
C LEU A 27 -6.33 9.33 3.40
N VAL A 28 -6.65 8.47 2.41
CA VAL A 28 -6.40 8.78 0.99
C VAL A 28 -7.10 10.08 0.60
N ASP A 29 -8.36 10.26 0.97
CA ASP A 29 -9.18 11.43 0.66
C ASP A 29 -8.58 12.73 1.22
N SER A 30 -7.98 12.64 2.41
CA SER A 30 -7.33 13.75 3.11
C SER A 30 -6.05 14.26 2.43
N TYR A 31 -5.37 13.42 1.65
CA TYR A 31 -4.06 13.74 1.05
C TYR A 31 -4.04 13.76 -0.47
N LYS A 32 -5.01 13.13 -1.14
CA LYS A 32 -5.06 13.07 -2.61
C LYS A 32 -5.37 14.45 -3.21
N THR A 33 -4.82 14.71 -4.39
CA THR A 33 -5.23 15.81 -5.26
C THR A 33 -6.24 15.34 -6.30
N LYS A 34 -6.10 14.10 -6.77
CA LYS A 34 -6.95 13.48 -7.77
C LYS A 34 -7.03 11.97 -7.53
N MET A 35 -8.17 11.37 -7.81
CA MET A 35 -8.36 9.93 -7.82
C MET A 35 -9.31 9.53 -8.93
N GLU A 36 -8.90 8.53 -9.71
CA GLU A 36 -9.70 7.90 -10.75
C GLU A 36 -9.77 6.40 -10.46
N ILE A 37 -10.96 5.82 -10.57
CA ILE A 37 -11.18 4.40 -10.33
C ILE A 37 -11.52 3.69 -11.62
N THR A 38 -10.83 2.58 -11.89
CA THR A 38 -11.06 1.72 -13.04
C THR A 38 -11.69 0.41 -12.59
N HIS A 39 -12.89 0.13 -13.10
CA HIS A 39 -13.68 -1.03 -12.70
C HIS A 39 -14.57 -1.55 -13.85
N PRO A 40 -15.03 -2.81 -13.78
CA PRO A 40 -15.99 -3.33 -14.75
C PRO A 40 -17.30 -2.54 -14.69
N LYS A 41 -17.80 -2.15 -15.85
CA LYS A 41 -19.08 -1.46 -15.99
C LYS A 41 -20.21 -2.43 -15.67
N ASP A 42 -21.06 -2.07 -14.72
CA ASP A 42 -22.17 -2.91 -14.26
C ASP A 42 -21.73 -4.35 -13.87
N GLY A 43 -20.46 -4.53 -13.49
CA GLY A 43 -19.88 -5.85 -13.16
C GLY A 43 -19.46 -6.71 -14.36
N ASP A 44 -19.53 -6.20 -15.60
CA ASP A 44 -19.06 -6.91 -16.79
C ASP A 44 -17.53 -6.78 -16.96
N TYR A 45 -16.80 -7.87 -16.72
CA TYR A 45 -15.34 -7.92 -16.85
C TYR A 45 -14.82 -7.78 -18.30
N HIS A 46 -15.71 -7.73 -19.30
CA HIS A 46 -15.36 -7.42 -20.69
C HIS A 46 -15.51 -5.95 -21.06
N ASP A 47 -16.17 -5.13 -20.23
CA ASP A 47 -16.37 -3.69 -20.44
C ASP A 47 -15.88 -2.90 -19.23
N TRP A 48 -14.75 -2.20 -19.37
CA TRP A 48 -14.10 -1.47 -18.28
C TRP A 48 -14.30 0.03 -18.44
N ILE A 49 -14.60 0.70 -17.34
CA ILE A 49 -14.75 2.16 -17.29
C ILE A 49 -13.81 2.78 -16.25
N THR A 50 -13.45 4.03 -16.48
CA THR A 50 -12.70 4.85 -15.54
C THR A 50 -13.53 6.08 -15.17
N GLU A 51 -13.67 6.33 -13.87
CA GLU A 51 -14.46 7.45 -13.35
C GLU A 51 -13.65 8.23 -12.31
N THR A 52 -13.80 9.56 -12.28
CA THR A 52 -13.24 10.38 -11.21
C THR A 52 -14.02 10.17 -9.92
N VAL A 53 -13.32 9.98 -8.80
CA VAL A 53 -13.93 9.83 -7.47
C VAL A 53 -14.14 11.22 -6.85
N ASP A 54 -15.38 11.55 -6.47
CA ASP A 54 -15.80 12.87 -5.94
C ASP A 54 -16.26 12.85 -4.47
N GLY A 55 -15.60 12.05 -3.62
CA GLY A 55 -15.82 12.04 -2.17
C GLY A 55 -16.88 11.05 -1.67
N ASN A 56 -17.43 10.20 -2.55
CA ASN A 56 -18.27 9.08 -2.13
C ASN A 56 -17.43 7.82 -1.86
N ILE A 57 -16.96 7.68 -0.62
CA ILE A 57 -16.11 6.59 -0.17
C ILE A 57 -16.79 5.22 -0.33
N TYR A 58 -18.06 5.10 0.06
CA TYR A 58 -18.80 3.83 -0.04
C TYR A 58 -18.84 3.28 -1.47
N THR A 59 -19.19 4.13 -2.44
CA THR A 59 -19.19 3.72 -3.84
C THR A 59 -17.79 3.38 -4.35
N THR A 60 -16.76 4.00 -3.79
CA THR A 60 -15.37 3.72 -4.12
C THR A 60 -14.95 2.34 -3.62
N ILE A 61 -15.32 1.98 -2.39
CA ILE A 61 -15.08 0.64 -1.82
C ILE A 61 -15.77 -0.43 -2.67
N GLU A 62 -17.05 -0.23 -3.00
CA GLU A 62 -17.81 -1.18 -3.83
C GLU A 62 -17.15 -1.41 -5.19
N LYS A 63 -16.68 -0.34 -5.83
CA LYS A 63 -15.98 -0.42 -7.13
C LYS A 63 -14.60 -1.08 -7.01
N LEU A 64 -13.87 -0.85 -5.92
CA LEU A 64 -12.58 -1.50 -5.66
C LEU A 64 -12.70 -2.98 -5.26
N ALA A 65 -13.88 -3.43 -4.82
CA ALA A 65 -14.12 -4.82 -4.47
C ALA A 65 -14.16 -5.77 -5.69
N TYR A 66 -14.34 -5.22 -6.90
CA TYR A 66 -14.25 -6.02 -8.12
C TYR A 66 -12.82 -6.52 -8.34
N ARG A 67 -12.71 -7.74 -8.86
CA ARG A 67 -11.41 -8.34 -9.12
C ARG A 67 -10.65 -7.50 -10.14
N THR A 68 -9.35 -7.28 -9.89
CA THR A 68 -8.44 -6.47 -10.71
C THR A 68 -8.86 -5.00 -10.90
N SER A 69 -9.84 -4.52 -10.13
CA SER A 69 -10.11 -3.09 -10.07
C SER A 69 -9.03 -2.37 -9.27
N TYR A 70 -8.80 -1.12 -9.64
CA TYR A 70 -7.77 -0.30 -9.05
C TYR A 70 -8.18 1.17 -9.12
N ALA A 71 -7.54 1.98 -8.29
CA ALA A 71 -7.63 3.42 -8.36
C ALA A 71 -6.25 4.03 -8.62
N ASP A 72 -6.15 4.87 -9.63
CA ASP A 72 -4.99 5.72 -9.85
C ASP A 72 -5.17 6.99 -9.02
N ILE A 73 -4.23 7.26 -8.12
CA ILE A 73 -4.29 8.34 -7.13
C ILE A 73 -3.04 9.22 -7.27
N GLU A 74 -3.27 10.53 -7.35
CA GLU A 74 -2.22 11.53 -7.26
C GLU A 74 -2.19 12.11 -5.84
N PHE A 75 -1.02 12.07 -5.21
CA PHE A 75 -0.75 12.72 -3.93
C PHE A 75 0.20 13.89 -4.12
N LYS A 76 0.02 14.94 -3.32
CA LYS A 76 0.98 16.05 -3.24
C LYS A 76 1.80 15.94 -1.97
N ILE A 77 3.05 15.50 -2.11
CA ILE A 77 3.99 15.36 -0.99
C ILE A 77 5.03 16.47 -1.09
N GLY A 78 4.81 17.55 -0.32
CA GLY A 78 5.60 18.78 -0.43
C GLY A 78 5.39 19.45 -1.79
N ASN A 79 6.46 19.52 -2.60
CA ASN A 79 6.43 20.10 -3.95
C ASN A 79 6.43 19.04 -5.06
N LYS A 80 6.28 17.75 -4.72
CA LYS A 80 6.27 16.66 -5.68
C LYS A 80 4.86 16.07 -5.79
N ASP A 81 4.46 15.82 -7.02
CA ASP A 81 3.30 15.01 -7.33
C ASP A 81 3.76 13.55 -7.38
N VAL A 82 3.07 12.69 -6.64
CA VAL A 82 3.38 11.27 -6.51
C VAL A 82 2.17 10.49 -6.99
N GLU A 83 2.31 9.85 -8.13
CA GLU A 83 1.31 8.94 -8.65
C GLU A 83 1.46 7.57 -8.01
N THR A 84 0.32 7.00 -7.63
CA THR A 84 0.22 5.68 -7.01
C THR A 84 -0.99 4.95 -7.56
N ARG A 85 -0.92 3.63 -7.60
CA ARG A 85 -2.07 2.78 -7.89
C ARG A 85 -2.48 2.03 -6.65
N MET A 86 -3.69 2.28 -6.17
CA MET A 86 -4.31 1.54 -5.09
C MET A 86 -5.12 0.36 -5.62
N SER A 87 -5.01 -0.80 -4.98
CA SER A 87 -5.87 -1.94 -5.22
C SER A 87 -6.18 -2.67 -3.92
N ILE A 88 -7.26 -3.45 -3.93
CA ILE A 88 -7.66 -4.30 -2.81
C ILE A 88 -7.67 -5.73 -3.32
N THR A 89 -6.85 -6.60 -2.73
CA THR A 89 -6.84 -8.03 -3.05
C THR A 89 -7.32 -8.83 -1.86
N ASN A 90 -8.06 -9.90 -2.17
CA ASN A 90 -8.45 -10.91 -1.20
C ASN A 90 -7.47 -12.06 -1.34
N GLU A 91 -6.55 -12.14 -0.38
CA GLU A 91 -5.64 -13.27 -0.21
C GLU A 91 -6.31 -14.25 0.75
N THR A 92 -6.11 -15.56 0.55
CA THR A 92 -6.86 -16.67 1.19
C THR A 92 -7.37 -16.44 2.63
N ASP A 93 -6.56 -15.81 3.48
CA ASP A 93 -6.79 -15.52 4.90
C ASP A 93 -6.70 -14.02 5.27
N ALA A 94 -6.45 -13.12 4.31
CA ALA A 94 -6.25 -11.70 4.58
C ALA A 94 -6.76 -10.81 3.44
N LEU A 95 -7.21 -9.61 3.79
CA LEU A 95 -7.45 -8.58 2.79
C LEU A 95 -6.23 -7.65 2.73
N VAL A 96 -5.70 -7.41 1.54
CA VAL A 96 -4.52 -6.56 1.36
C VAL A 96 -4.91 -5.33 0.57
N VAL A 97 -4.72 -4.15 1.18
CA VAL A 97 -4.79 -2.87 0.47
C VAL A 97 -3.39 -2.49 0.05
N LYS A 98 -3.14 -2.46 -1.27
CA LYS A 98 -1.82 -2.23 -1.85
C LYS A 98 -1.77 -0.88 -2.56
N PHE A 99 -0.68 -0.15 -2.36
CA PHE A 99 -0.31 1.05 -3.11
C PHE A 99 0.98 0.77 -3.88
N ASP A 100 0.88 0.75 -5.20
CA ASP A 100 2.01 0.66 -6.11
C ASP A 100 2.47 2.07 -6.46
N ILE A 101 3.64 2.45 -5.95
CA ILE A 101 4.23 3.79 -6.12
C ILE A 101 5.32 3.69 -7.18
N VAL A 102 5.31 4.57 -8.17
CA VAL A 102 6.39 4.60 -9.17
C VAL A 102 7.71 4.98 -8.49
N GLU A 103 8.75 4.13 -8.61
CA GLU A 103 10.03 4.30 -7.90
C GLU A 103 10.62 5.70 -8.14
N GLU A 104 10.57 6.20 -9.38
CA GLU A 104 11.17 7.48 -9.77
C GLU A 104 10.56 8.70 -9.05
N HIS A 105 9.30 8.60 -8.57
CA HIS A 105 8.66 9.66 -7.80
C HIS A 105 9.25 9.78 -6.38
N LEU A 106 9.72 8.66 -5.82
CA LEU A 106 10.32 8.61 -4.48
C LEU A 106 11.86 8.65 -4.52
N LEU A 107 12.45 7.99 -5.51
CA LEU A 107 13.88 7.77 -5.71
C LEU A 107 14.27 8.19 -7.14
N PRO A 108 14.34 9.51 -7.43
CA PRO A 108 14.72 10.00 -8.75
C PRO A 108 16.16 9.63 -9.11
N GLU A 109 17.02 9.44 -8.11
CA GLU A 109 18.39 9.00 -8.26
C GLU A 109 18.74 7.95 -7.19
N LYS A 110 19.54 6.95 -7.57
CA LYS A 110 20.02 5.91 -6.65
C LYS A 110 21.26 6.39 -5.90
N SER A 111 21.04 7.29 -4.94
CA SER A 111 22.04 7.70 -3.95
C SER A 111 21.60 7.36 -2.53
N VAL A 112 22.55 7.22 -1.61
CA VAL A 112 22.28 6.92 -0.20
C VAL A 112 21.34 7.96 0.41
N GLU A 113 21.54 9.25 0.10
CA GLU A 113 20.71 10.35 0.60
C GLU A 113 19.24 10.23 0.13
N HIS A 114 19.01 9.87 -1.13
CA HIS A 114 17.67 9.67 -1.66
C HIS A 114 17.01 8.42 -1.05
N LEU A 115 17.77 7.33 -0.88
CA LEU A 115 17.30 6.10 -0.22
C LEU A 115 16.89 6.36 1.23
N GLU A 116 17.69 7.10 1.99
CA GLU A 116 17.37 7.51 3.36
C GLU A 116 16.12 8.40 3.40
N SER A 117 16.02 9.36 2.48
CA SER A 117 14.87 10.26 2.39
C SER A 117 13.56 9.53 2.08
N ALA A 118 13.58 8.58 1.13
CA ALA A 118 12.43 7.75 0.81
C ALA A 118 12.04 6.83 1.98
N THR A 119 13.02 6.22 2.64
CA THR A 119 12.81 5.37 3.82
C THR A 119 12.18 6.16 4.97
N GLN A 120 12.64 7.38 5.23
CA GLN A 120 12.05 8.27 6.23
C GLN A 120 10.63 8.70 5.87
N LEU A 121 10.37 9.00 4.59
CA LEU A 121 9.02 9.32 4.13
C LEU A 121 8.06 8.14 4.35
N MET A 122 8.44 6.93 3.93
CA MET A 122 7.62 5.73 4.12
C MET A 122 7.40 5.40 5.60
N THR A 123 8.40 5.63 6.46
CA THR A 123 8.24 5.49 7.92
C THR A 123 7.18 6.44 8.46
N LYS A 124 7.13 7.70 7.99
CA LYS A 124 6.06 8.64 8.37
C LYS A 124 4.69 8.21 7.85
N VAL A 125 4.62 7.64 6.65
CA VAL A 125 3.37 7.06 6.12
C VAL A 125 2.89 5.93 7.02
N PHE A 126 3.79 5.03 7.46
CA PHE A 126 3.47 3.98 8.42
C PHE A 126 2.91 4.55 9.72
N GLU A 127 3.53 5.60 10.27
CA GLU A 127 3.03 6.26 11.49
C GLU A 127 1.64 6.88 11.32
N ILE A 128 1.32 7.42 10.14
CA ILE A 128 -0.02 7.95 9.85
C ILE A 128 -1.03 6.81 9.82
N ILE A 129 -0.71 5.70 9.15
CA ILE A 129 -1.59 4.51 9.11
C ILE A 129 -1.77 3.93 10.53
N ASP A 130 -0.68 3.80 11.30
CA ASP A 130 -0.65 3.30 12.69
C ASP A 130 -1.60 4.04 13.64
N ARG A 131 -1.81 5.34 13.42
CA ARG A 131 -2.67 6.15 14.28
C ARG A 131 -4.16 6.08 13.91
N ASN A 132 -4.49 5.66 12.69
CA ASN A 132 -5.83 5.83 12.14
C ASN A 132 -6.48 4.53 11.66
N VAL A 133 -5.71 3.46 11.45
CA VAL A 133 -6.20 2.19 10.89
C VAL A 133 -5.82 1.04 11.81
N GLU A 134 -6.79 0.18 12.15
CA GLU A 134 -6.53 -1.12 12.76
C GLU A 134 -6.10 -2.08 11.62
N TYR A 135 -4.98 -2.78 11.77
CA TYR A 135 -4.42 -3.67 10.75
C TYR A 135 -3.68 -4.84 11.42
N GLU A 136 -3.24 -5.84 10.67
CA GLU A 136 -2.37 -6.90 11.18
C GLU A 136 -0.91 -6.50 11.11
N TYR A 137 -0.44 -6.19 9.91
CA TYR A 137 0.87 -5.59 9.67
C TYR A 137 0.91 -4.71 8.41
N LEU A 138 1.93 -3.86 8.35
CA LEU A 138 2.29 -3.05 7.20
C LEU A 138 3.60 -3.56 6.62
N PHE A 139 3.74 -3.49 5.30
CA PHE A 139 5.00 -3.78 4.61
C PHE A 139 5.24 -2.78 3.50
N CYS A 140 6.52 -2.50 3.23
CA CYS A 140 6.91 -1.71 2.07
C CYS A 140 8.26 -2.19 1.52
N ASP A 141 8.32 -2.38 0.21
CA ASP A 141 9.51 -2.88 -0.47
C ASP A 141 9.50 -2.57 -1.98
N ASN A 142 10.66 -2.73 -2.61
CA ASN A 142 10.76 -2.77 -4.07
C ASN A 142 10.04 -4.02 -4.61
N GLU A 143 9.11 -3.82 -5.54
CA GLU A 143 8.26 -4.88 -6.11
C GLU A 143 7.59 -5.75 -5.03
N ALA A 144 7.16 -5.12 -3.92
CA ALA A 144 6.59 -5.84 -2.79
C ALA A 144 5.29 -6.56 -3.17
N GLU A 145 5.16 -7.81 -2.74
CA GLU A 145 3.92 -8.57 -2.78
C GLU A 145 3.58 -9.12 -1.39
N TYR A 146 2.31 -9.46 -1.19
CA TYR A 146 1.91 -10.23 -0.03
C TYR A 146 2.51 -11.64 -0.13
N LEU A 147 3.27 -12.06 0.90
CA LEU A 147 3.99 -13.34 0.90
C LEU A 147 3.46 -14.33 1.94
N TYR A 148 3.04 -13.84 3.11
CA TYR A 148 2.81 -14.67 4.29
C TYR A 148 1.71 -14.10 5.17
N SER A 149 0.90 -14.96 5.77
CA SER A 149 0.02 -14.58 6.88
C SER A 149 0.81 -14.06 8.08
N LYS A 150 0.12 -13.38 9.01
CA LYS A 150 0.73 -12.92 10.26
C LYS A 150 1.34 -14.08 11.05
N GLU A 151 0.63 -15.21 11.17
CA GLU A 151 1.12 -16.41 11.87
C GLU A 151 2.40 -16.93 11.21
N ARG A 152 2.39 -17.01 9.87
CA ARG A 152 3.52 -17.53 9.13
C ARG A 152 4.76 -16.64 9.26
N LEU A 153 4.60 -15.32 9.29
CA LEU A 153 5.69 -14.39 9.59
C LEU A 153 6.29 -14.61 10.98
N LEU A 154 5.45 -14.88 11.98
CA LEU A 154 5.91 -15.16 13.35
C LEU A 154 6.65 -16.50 13.44
N GLU A 155 6.20 -17.53 12.74
CA GLU A 155 6.85 -18.85 12.70
C GLU A 155 8.23 -18.81 12.03
N VAL A 156 8.33 -18.09 10.91
CA VAL A 156 9.53 -18.03 10.08
C VAL A 156 10.61 -17.17 10.76
N GLY A 157 10.22 -16.20 11.58
CA GLY A 157 11.11 -15.47 12.47
C GLY A 157 12.09 -14.52 11.78
N HIS A 158 12.03 -14.36 10.45
CA HIS A 158 12.75 -13.33 9.71
C HIS A 158 11.78 -12.34 9.07
N GLN A 159 12.24 -11.10 8.89
CA GLN A 159 11.48 -10.05 8.22
C GLN A 159 11.76 -10.13 6.73
N PRO A 160 10.77 -10.31 5.83
CA PRO A 160 11.05 -10.46 4.39
C PRO A 160 11.06 -9.12 3.63
N TYR A 161 10.58 -8.04 4.26
CA TYR A 161 10.40 -6.72 3.65
C TYR A 161 11.41 -5.68 4.15
N ALA A 162 11.82 -4.76 3.29
CA ALA A 162 12.68 -3.63 3.64
C ALA A 162 12.13 -2.82 4.83
N LEU A 163 10.84 -2.48 4.78
CA LEU A 163 10.09 -1.85 5.87
C LEU A 163 8.95 -2.76 6.32
N PHE A 164 8.78 -2.88 7.64
CA PHE A 164 7.77 -3.75 8.23
C PHE A 164 7.28 -3.23 9.59
N LYS A 165 5.99 -3.37 9.87
CA LYS A 165 5.40 -2.97 11.17
C LYS A 165 4.23 -3.87 11.52
N MET A 166 4.34 -4.60 12.63
CA MET A 166 3.18 -5.25 13.25
C MET A 166 2.35 -4.22 14.01
N ASN A 167 1.03 -4.35 13.99
CA ASN A 167 0.13 -3.46 14.72
C ASN A 167 0.37 -3.50 16.24
N ASP A 168 0.62 -4.68 16.79
CA ASP A 168 0.86 -4.93 18.22
C ASP A 168 2.27 -4.52 18.73
N ARG A 169 3.09 -3.92 17.87
CA ARG A 169 4.46 -3.46 18.23
C ARG A 169 4.58 -1.96 18.02
N ASN A 170 5.33 -1.28 18.88
CA ASN A 170 5.55 0.17 18.76
C ASN A 170 6.63 0.57 17.75
N THR A 171 7.32 -0.39 17.12
CA THR A 171 8.52 -0.12 16.31
C THR A 171 8.30 -0.50 14.86
N VAL A 172 8.56 0.45 13.96
CA VAL A 172 8.74 0.17 12.52
C VAL A 172 10.14 -0.41 12.34
N TYR A 173 10.21 -1.60 11.76
CA TYR A 173 11.47 -2.25 11.45
C TYR A 173 11.89 -1.90 10.03
N ALA A 174 12.94 -1.09 9.92
CA ALA A 174 13.63 -0.80 8.67
C ALA A 174 14.93 -1.60 8.62
N GLN A 175 14.90 -2.82 8.08
CA GLN A 175 16.07 -3.68 8.03
C GLN A 175 16.93 -3.42 6.79
N TRP A 176 16.32 -2.95 5.71
CA TRP A 176 16.99 -2.70 4.42
C TRP A 176 16.51 -1.42 3.76
N TYR A 177 17.27 -0.93 2.79
CA TYR A 177 16.82 0.15 1.91
C TYR A 177 15.79 -0.35 0.89
N LEU A 178 14.91 0.54 0.44
CA LEU A 178 13.92 0.30 -0.62
C LEU A 178 14.57 0.25 -2.02
N ASP A 179 15.69 -0.45 -2.17
CA ASP A 179 16.48 -0.45 -3.40
C ASP A 179 16.29 -1.70 -4.26
N GLY A 180 15.85 -2.83 -3.68
CA GLY A 180 15.78 -4.12 -4.37
C GLY A 180 17.14 -4.77 -4.69
N PHE A 181 18.26 -4.10 -4.40
CA PHE A 181 19.63 -4.57 -4.69
C PHE A 181 20.41 -4.99 -3.44
N THR A 182 19.94 -4.60 -2.25
CA THR A 182 20.53 -5.06 -1.00
C THR A 182 20.45 -6.59 -0.94
N LEU A 183 21.60 -7.27 -0.91
CA LEU A 183 21.69 -8.73 -0.77
C LEU A 183 21.00 -9.18 0.51
N ARG A 184 19.79 -9.72 0.37
CA ARG A 184 19.02 -10.31 1.46
C ARG A 184 19.58 -11.72 1.68
N GLY A 185 20.21 -11.94 2.82
CA GLY A 185 20.93 -13.18 3.10
C GLY A 185 20.05 -14.42 2.88
N ALA A 186 20.58 -15.41 2.15
CA ALA A 186 20.01 -16.75 2.11
C ALA A 186 20.15 -17.36 3.52
N HIS A 187 19.04 -17.41 4.24
CA HIS A 187 18.94 -18.13 5.52
C HIS A 187 18.04 -19.35 5.35
#